data_AF-A0A7V8YQA4-F1
#
_entry.id   AF-A0A7V8YQA4-F1
#
_cell.length_a   1.000
_cell.length_b   1.000
_cell.length_c   1.000
_cell.angle_alpha   90.00
_cell.angle_beta   90.00
_cell.angle_gamma   90.00
#
_symmetry.space_group_name_H-M   'P 1'
#
loop_
_entity.id
_entity.type
_entity.pdbx_description
1 polymer ?
#
loop_
_entity_poly.entity_id
_entity_poly.type
_entity_poly.pdbx_seq_one_letter_code
_entity_poly.pdbx_strand_id
1 'polypeptide(L)'
;MGLFQKLLHAGEGRKLKLLETIVPEVNALEPEVETRSDDALRARTAEFRQQFENAGEKEARLELLDDLLPEAFAMVREAGRRTLGQRHFDVQIMGGAALHLGNIAEMKTGEGKTLVATLPAYLNALTGEGVHV
;
A
#
# COMPACT_ATOMS: atom_id res chain seq x y z
N MET A 1 18.65 1.51 28.82
CA MET A 1 17.62 0.71 28.09
C MET A 1 17.35 -0.58 28.85
N GLY A 2 16.25 -0.64 29.60
CA GLY A 2 15.91 -1.78 30.46
C GLY A 2 15.49 -3.02 29.66
N LEU A 3 15.61 -4.21 30.27
CA LEU A 3 15.29 -5.50 29.66
C LEU A 3 13.84 -5.58 29.14
N PHE A 4 12.90 -4.96 29.86
CA PHE A 4 11.49 -4.87 29.49
C PHE A 4 11.27 -4.10 28.17
N GLN A 5 12.01 -3.00 27.98
CA GLN A 5 11.93 -2.20 26.75
C GLN A 5 12.50 -2.99 25.57
N LYS A 6 13.58 -3.74 25.76
CA LYS A 6 14.12 -4.62 24.71
C LYS A 6 13.16 -5.75 24.32
N LEU A 7 12.40 -6.29 25.28
CA LEU A 7 11.39 -7.32 25.02
C LEU A 7 10.18 -6.78 24.26
N LEU A 8 9.70 -5.57 24.60
CA LEU A 8 8.58 -4.94 23.90
C LEU A 8 8.92 -4.60 22.43
N HIS A 9 10.15 -4.15 22.16
CA HIS A 9 10.57 -3.75 20.81
C HIS A 9 11.23 -4.91 20.05
N ALA A 10 11.23 -6.13 20.61
CA ALA A 10 11.82 -7.29 19.97
C ALA A 10 11.02 -7.67 18.72
N GLY A 11 11.60 -7.42 17.54
CA GLY A 11 10.99 -7.72 16.24
C GLY A 11 10.45 -6.51 15.49
N GLU A 12 10.18 -5.39 16.16
CA GLU A 12 9.72 -4.15 15.52
C GLU A 12 10.73 -3.66 14.48
N GLY A 13 12.02 -3.70 14.80
CA GLY A 13 13.07 -3.28 13.86
C GLY A 13 13.16 -4.15 12.59
N ARG A 14 12.67 -5.39 12.60
CA ARG A 14 12.59 -6.22 11.38
C ARG A 14 11.38 -5.85 10.55
N LYS A 15 10.22 -5.67 11.18
CA LYS A 15 9.00 -5.21 10.51
C LYS A 15 9.19 -3.83 9.89
N LEU A 16 9.80 -2.90 10.62
CA LEU A 16 10.09 -1.56 10.12
C LEU A 16 10.97 -1.61 8.87
N LYS A 17 12.04 -2.42 8.89
CA LYS A 17 12.91 -2.61 7.71
C LYS A 17 12.15 -3.15 6.50
N LEU A 18 11.23 -4.10 6.71
CA LEU A 18 10.38 -4.61 5.63
C LEU A 18 9.48 -3.51 5.06
N LEU A 19 8.92 -2.65 5.90
CA LEU A 19 8.09 -1.52 5.42
C LEU A 19 8.94 -0.48 4.67
N GLU A 20 10.18 -0.24 5.12
CA GLU A 20 11.14 0.64 4.45
C GLU A 20 11.53 0.12 3.07
N THR A 21 11.54 -1.19 2.82
CA THR A 21 11.87 -1.73 1.49
C THR A 21 10.80 -1.49 0.44
N ILE A 22 9.53 -1.31 0.84
CA ILE A 22 8.43 -1.02 -0.09
C ILE A 22 8.51 0.39 -0.68
N VAL A 23 9.00 1.35 0.09
CA VAL A 23 9.11 2.77 -0.34
C VAL A 23 9.89 2.94 -1.65
N PRO A 24 11.13 2.41 -1.80
CA PRO A 24 11.86 2.56 -3.05
C PRO A 24 11.18 1.87 -4.23
N GLU A 25 10.47 0.76 -4.02
CA GLU A 25 9.72 0.08 -5.08
C GLU A 25 8.56 0.94 -5.60
N VAL A 26 7.77 1.54 -4.69
CA VAL A 26 6.70 2.48 -5.05
C VAL A 26 7.27 3.73 -5.74
N ASN A 27 8.38 4.28 -5.21
CA ASN A 27 9.02 5.47 -5.76
C ASN A 27 9.59 5.24 -7.17
N ALA A 28 10.09 4.03 -7.45
CA ALA A 28 10.64 3.68 -8.76
C ALA A 28 9.57 3.68 -9.86
N LEU A 29 8.30 3.41 -9.52
CA LEU A 29 7.18 3.38 -10.46
C LEU A 29 6.56 4.76 -10.71
N GLU A 30 6.85 5.74 -9.86
CA GLU A 30 6.25 7.08 -9.95
C GLU A 30 6.46 7.78 -11.31
N PRO A 31 7.67 7.80 -11.91
CA PRO A 31 7.87 8.42 -13.22
C PRO A 31 7.02 7.78 -14.33
N GLU A 32 6.82 6.46 -14.30
CA GLU A 32 5.98 5.78 -15.26
C GLU A 32 4.51 6.12 -15.05
N VAL A 33 4.04 6.02 -13.80
CA VAL A 33 2.64 6.27 -13.42
C VAL A 33 2.23 7.73 -13.69
N GLU A 34 3.12 8.69 -13.46
CA GLU A 34 2.89 10.12 -13.77
C GLU A 34 2.59 10.35 -15.26
N THR A 35 3.17 9.55 -16.17
CA THR A 35 2.94 9.68 -17.62
C THR A 35 1.64 9.05 -18.11
N ARG A 36 0.99 8.20 -17.29
CA ARG A 36 -0.28 7.54 -17.65
C ARG A 36 -1.42 8.56 -17.66
N SER A 37 -2.34 8.45 -18.62
CA SER A 37 -3.58 9.22 -18.60
C SER A 37 -4.52 8.74 -17.49
N ASP A 38 -5.51 9.56 -17.12
CA ASP A 38 -6.52 9.16 -16.13
C ASP A 38 -7.28 7.88 -16.54
N ASP A 39 -7.58 7.74 -17.83
CA ASP A 39 -8.24 6.55 -18.36
C ASP A 39 -7.33 5.32 -18.32
N ALA A 40 -6.03 5.49 -18.58
CA ALA A 40 -5.05 4.41 -18.44
C ALA A 40 -4.92 3.95 -16.97
N LEU A 41 -4.91 4.89 -16.01
CA LEU A 41 -4.91 4.56 -14.58
C LEU A 41 -6.18 3.80 -14.18
N ARG A 42 -7.36 4.23 -14.65
CA ARG A 42 -8.62 3.51 -14.40
C ARG A 42 -8.64 2.12 -15.04
N ALA A 43 -8.14 1.99 -16.27
CA ALA A 43 -8.09 0.72 -16.99
C ALA A 43 -7.21 -0.30 -16.27
N ARG A 44 -6.08 0.14 -15.68
CA ARG A 44 -5.17 -0.74 -14.93
C ARG A 44 -5.84 -1.43 -13.75
N THR A 45 -6.85 -0.81 -13.12
CA THR A 45 -7.65 -1.48 -12.08
C THR A 45 -8.38 -2.72 -12.60
N ALA A 46 -8.90 -2.68 -13.84
CA ALA A 46 -9.57 -3.84 -14.44
C ALA A 46 -8.56 -4.97 -14.72
N GLU A 47 -7.34 -4.61 -15.17
CA GLU A 47 -6.27 -5.58 -15.39
C GLU A 47 -5.83 -6.26 -14.09
N PHE A 48 -5.71 -5.52 -12.98
CA PHE A 48 -5.40 -6.13 -11.68
C PHE A 48 -6.48 -7.09 -11.19
N ARG A 49 -7.76 -6.72 -11.33
CA ARG A 49 -8.87 -7.62 -11.00
C ARG A 49 -8.82 -8.89 -11.83
N GLN A 50 -8.55 -8.77 -13.12
CA GLN A 50 -8.41 -9.92 -14.00
C GLN A 50 -7.22 -10.81 -13.61
N GLN A 51 -6.08 -10.22 -13.26
CA GLN A 51 -4.91 -10.96 -12.76
C GLN A 51 -5.25 -11.72 -11.46
N PHE A 52 -5.95 -11.07 -10.53
CA PHE A 52 -6.40 -11.66 -9.27
C PHE A 52 -7.37 -12.83 -9.49
N GLU A 53 -8.38 -12.66 -10.35
CA GLU A 53 -9.32 -13.72 -10.70
C GLU A 53 -8.59 -14.95 -11.29
N ASN A 54 -7.55 -14.71 -12.10
CA ASN A 54 -6.77 -15.74 -12.78
C ASN A 54 -5.71 -16.43 -11.90
N ALA A 55 -5.38 -15.89 -10.73
CA ALA A 55 -4.29 -16.41 -9.88
C ALA A 55 -4.57 -17.78 -9.21
N GLY A 56 -5.76 -18.35 -9.43
CA GLY A 56 -6.07 -19.72 -9.00
C GLY A 56 -6.44 -19.81 -7.52
N GLU A 57 -5.67 -20.60 -6.77
CA GLU A 57 -5.92 -20.91 -5.36
C GLU A 57 -5.79 -19.66 -4.46
N LYS A 58 -6.38 -19.73 -3.27
CA LYS A 58 -6.46 -18.60 -2.35
C LYS A 58 -5.09 -18.05 -1.96
N GLU A 59 -4.13 -18.92 -1.69
CA GLU A 59 -2.78 -18.54 -1.28
C GLU A 59 -2.06 -17.75 -2.37
N ALA A 60 -2.15 -18.20 -3.62
CA ALA A 60 -1.57 -17.51 -4.77
C ALA A 60 -2.22 -16.14 -5.02
N ARG A 61 -3.53 -16.02 -4.77
CA ARG A 61 -4.25 -14.73 -4.80
C ARG A 61 -3.75 -13.76 -3.73
N LEU A 62 -3.48 -14.24 -2.53
CA LEU A 62 -2.95 -13.40 -1.45
C LEU A 62 -1.51 -12.97 -1.75
N GLU A 63 -0.66 -13.89 -2.21
CA GLU A 63 0.72 -13.56 -2.64
C GLU A 63 0.71 -12.55 -3.79
N LEU A 64 -0.21 -12.69 -4.75
CA LEU A 64 -0.38 -11.71 -5.81
C LEU A 64 -0.76 -10.31 -5.29
N LEU A 65 -1.53 -10.19 -4.21
CA LEU A 65 -1.82 -8.86 -3.64
C LEU A 65 -0.55 -8.19 -3.08
N ASP A 66 0.32 -8.97 -2.45
CA ASP A 66 1.63 -8.48 -2.00
C ASP A 66 2.49 -8.04 -3.20
N ASP A 67 2.50 -8.82 -4.28
CA ASP A 67 3.22 -8.50 -5.52
C ASP A 67 2.67 -7.24 -6.22
N LEU A 68 1.35 -7.04 -6.17
CA LEU A 68 0.69 -5.87 -6.77
C LEU A 68 0.84 -4.61 -5.93
N LEU A 69 1.25 -4.73 -4.66
CA LEU A 69 1.29 -3.61 -3.71
C LEU A 69 2.06 -2.40 -4.24
N PRO A 70 3.30 -2.52 -4.77
CA PRO A 70 4.07 -1.36 -5.20
C PRO A 70 3.37 -0.57 -6.31
N GLU A 71 2.86 -1.26 -7.33
CA GLU A 71 2.18 -0.59 -8.46
C GLU A 71 0.82 -0.03 -8.05
N ALA A 72 0.03 -0.77 -7.27
CA ALA A 72 -1.25 -0.29 -6.75
C ALA A 72 -1.07 0.97 -5.89
N PHE A 73 -0.04 1.00 -5.03
CA PHE A 73 0.24 2.15 -4.18
C PHE A 73 0.75 3.35 -4.98
N ALA A 74 1.59 3.13 -6.00
CA ALA A 74 2.02 4.20 -6.90
C ALA A 74 0.83 4.83 -7.64
N MET A 75 -0.12 4.01 -8.11
CA MET A 75 -1.35 4.48 -8.75
C MET A 75 -2.24 5.29 -7.79
N VAL A 76 -2.45 4.82 -6.56
CA VAL A 76 -3.25 5.54 -5.55
C VAL A 76 -2.58 6.86 -5.15
N ARG A 77 -1.25 6.88 -5.04
CA ARG A 77 -0.47 8.11 -4.81
C ARG A 77 -0.71 9.12 -5.92
N GLU A 78 -0.62 8.69 -7.17
CA GLU A 78 -0.84 9.58 -8.31
C GLU A 78 -2.30 10.05 -8.39
N ALA A 79 -3.26 9.18 -8.13
CA ALA A 79 -4.66 9.55 -8.02
C ALA A 79 -4.90 10.60 -6.91
N GLY A 80 -4.28 10.43 -5.74
CA GLY A 80 -4.31 11.41 -4.65
C GLY A 80 -3.71 12.76 -5.06
N ARG A 81 -2.59 12.75 -5.77
CA ARG A 81 -1.97 13.96 -6.33
C ARG A 81 -2.91 14.67 -7.30
N ARG A 82 -3.49 13.95 -8.27
CA ARG A 82 -4.36 14.53 -9.32
C ARG A 82 -5.69 15.05 -8.78
N THR A 83 -6.30 14.32 -7.85
CA THR A 83 -7.67 14.59 -7.42
C THR A 83 -7.75 15.47 -6.17
N LEU A 84 -6.80 15.32 -5.24
CA LEU A 84 -6.79 16.02 -3.95
C LEU A 84 -5.63 17.03 -3.84
N GLY A 85 -4.69 17.04 -4.80
CA GLY A 85 -3.45 17.82 -4.68
C GLY A 85 -2.50 17.26 -3.62
N GLN A 86 -2.70 16.02 -3.17
CA GLN A 86 -1.96 15.41 -2.06
C GLN A 86 -1.21 14.17 -2.53
N ARG A 87 0.10 14.30 -2.72
CA ARG A 87 1.00 13.17 -2.94
C ARG A 87 1.32 12.52 -1.60
N HIS A 88 1.13 11.20 -1.48
CA HIS A 88 1.54 10.47 -0.27
C HIS A 88 3.04 10.63 0.01
N PHE A 89 3.38 10.86 1.28
CA PHE A 89 4.75 10.80 1.78
C PHE A 89 5.22 9.35 1.96
N ASP A 90 6.53 9.15 2.07
CA ASP A 90 7.11 7.81 2.24
C ASP A 90 6.64 7.13 3.53
N VAL A 91 6.52 7.89 4.62
CA VAL A 91 5.96 7.38 5.89
C VAL A 91 4.49 6.96 5.76
N GLN A 92 3.74 7.56 4.82
CA GLN A 92 2.35 7.19 4.55
C GLN A 92 2.27 5.90 3.72
N ILE A 93 3.21 5.69 2.79
CA ILE A 93 3.38 4.40 2.10
C ILE A 93 3.69 3.29 3.09
N MET A 94 4.63 3.52 4.01
CA MET A 94 4.95 2.57 5.08
C MET A 94 3.75 2.25 5.95
N GLY A 95 2.97 3.28 6.34
CA GLY A 95 1.73 3.11 7.09
C GLY A 95 0.68 2.28 6.34
N GLY A 96 0.51 2.53 5.04
CA GLY A 96 -0.39 1.77 4.19
C GLY A 96 0.02 0.30 4.07
N ALA A 97 1.32 0.04 3.90
CA ALA A 97 1.85 -1.32 3.83
C ALA A 97 1.70 -2.05 5.17
N ALA A 98 1.91 -1.36 6.29
CA ALA A 98 1.70 -1.92 7.62
C ALA A 98 0.24 -2.37 7.82
N LEU A 99 -0.73 -1.56 7.38
CA LEU A 99 -2.16 -1.89 7.41
C LEU A 99 -2.50 -3.06 6.49
N HIS A 100 -1.94 -3.10 5.27
CA HIS A 100 -2.15 -4.22 4.36
C HIS A 100 -1.65 -5.55 4.96
N LEU A 101 -0.49 -5.53 5.61
CA LEU A 101 0.10 -6.67 6.33
C LEU A 101 -0.61 -7.01 7.66
N GLY A 102 -1.81 -6.45 7.90
CA GLY A 102 -2.64 -6.75 9.07
C GLY A 102 -2.09 -6.20 10.40
N ASN A 103 -1.24 -5.18 10.38
CA ASN A 103 -0.70 -4.55 11.59
C ASN A 103 -1.44 -3.25 11.94
N ILE A 104 -1.24 -2.77 13.17
CA ILE A 104 -1.65 -1.42 13.57
C ILE A 104 -0.54 -0.45 13.14
N ALA A 105 -0.88 0.51 12.27
CA ALA A 105 0.02 1.60 11.90
C ALA A 105 -0.11 2.76 12.91
N GLU A 106 0.80 2.82 13.90
CA GLU A 106 0.85 3.95 14.83
C GLU A 106 1.43 5.18 14.12
N MET A 107 0.55 6.14 13.82
CA MET A 107 0.89 7.40 13.15
C MET A 107 0.35 8.58 13.96
N LYS A 108 1.15 9.63 14.10
CA LYS A 108 0.79 10.83 14.86
C LYS A 108 -0.36 11.59 14.19
N THR A 109 -1.05 12.43 14.96
CA THR A 109 -2.05 13.35 14.40
C THR A 109 -1.37 14.32 13.44
N GLY A 110 -1.99 14.53 12.28
CA GLY A 110 -1.41 15.35 11.20
C GLY A 110 -0.62 14.55 10.15
N GLU A 111 -0.29 13.28 10.39
CA GLU A 111 0.41 12.44 9.39
C GLU A 111 -0.50 11.91 8.27
N GLY A 112 -1.76 12.37 8.19
CA GLY A 112 -2.66 12.07 7.08
C GLY A 112 -3.24 10.65 7.08
N LYS A 113 -3.57 10.10 8.25
CA LYS A 113 -4.14 8.74 8.41
C LYS A 113 -5.33 8.42 7.47
N THR A 114 -6.19 9.39 7.21
CA THR A 114 -7.33 9.23 6.30
C THR A 114 -6.87 8.99 4.85
N LEU A 115 -5.85 9.72 4.40
CA LEU A 115 -5.24 9.52 3.07
C LEU A 115 -4.43 8.21 3.03
N VAL A 116 -3.79 7.81 4.13
CA VAL A 116 -3.09 6.52 4.23
C VAL A 116 -4.04 5.35 4.01
N ALA A 117 -5.24 5.40 4.60
CA ALA A 117 -6.23 4.32 4.52
C ALA A 117 -6.65 4.00 3.07
N THR A 118 -6.53 4.95 2.13
CA THR A 118 -6.91 4.70 0.73
C THR A 118 -5.97 3.72 0.03
N LEU A 119 -4.69 3.63 0.45
CA LEU A 119 -3.70 2.72 -0.13
C LEU A 119 -4.08 1.24 0.06
N PRO A 120 -4.19 0.71 1.30
CA PRO A 120 -4.57 -0.67 1.51
C PRO A 120 -6.04 -0.92 1.17
N ALA A 121 -6.93 0.09 1.32
CA ALA A 121 -8.33 -0.09 0.96
C ALA A 121 -8.49 -0.33 -0.54
N TYR A 122 -7.78 0.41 -1.39
CA TYR A 122 -7.80 0.18 -2.84
C TYR A 122 -7.25 -1.21 -3.20
N LEU A 123 -6.05 -1.55 -2.70
CA LEU A 123 -5.39 -2.83 -2.99
C LEU A 123 -6.28 -4.02 -2.59
N ASN A 124 -6.80 -4.02 -1.37
CA ASN A 124 -7.64 -5.11 -0.89
C ASN A 124 -9.04 -5.12 -1.55
N ALA A 125 -9.54 -3.99 -2.03
CA ALA A 125 -10.80 -3.93 -2.78
C ALA A 125 -10.69 -4.56 -4.18
N LEU A 126 -9.48 -4.85 -4.69
CA LEU A 126 -9.29 -5.59 -5.95
C LEU A 126 -9.87 -7.01 -5.88
N THR A 127 -10.01 -7.57 -4.68
CA THR A 127 -10.62 -8.88 -4.45
C THR A 127 -12.12 -8.93 -4.79
N GLY A 128 -12.80 -7.77 -4.77
CA GLY A 128 -14.26 -7.71 -4.90
C GLY A 128 -15.04 -8.14 -3.66
N GLU A 129 -14.37 -8.51 -2.56
CA GLU A 129 -15.01 -8.96 -1.31
C GLU A 129 -15.47 -7.81 -0.39
N GLY A 130 -15.07 -6.58 -0.73
CA GLY A 130 -15.35 -5.38 0.05
C GLY A 130 -14.26 -5.05 1.08
N VAL A 131 -14.22 -3.79 1.48
CA VAL A 131 -13.33 -3.29 2.53
C VAL A 131 -14.16 -2.43 3.48
N HIS A 132 -14.07 -2.71 4.77
CA HIS A 132 -14.67 -1.90 5.82
C HIS A 132 -13.60 -1.02 6.46
N VAL A 133 -13.83 0.29 6.43
CA VAL A 133 -12.92 1.33 6.95
C VAL A 133 -13.50 1.93 8.21
#